data_AF-A0A348UZJ1-F1
#
_entry.id   AF-A0A348UZJ1-F1
#
_cell.length_a   1.000
_cell.length_b   1.000
_cell.length_c   1.000
_cell.angle_alpha   90.00
_cell.angle_beta   90.00
_cell.angle_gamma   90.00
#
_symmetry.space_group_name_H-M   'P 1'
#
loop_
_entity.id
_entity.type
_entity.pdbx_description
1 polymer ?
#
loop_
_entity_poly.entity_id
_entity_poly.type
_entity_poly.pdbx_seq_one_letter_code
_entity_poly.pdbx_strand_id
1 'polypeptide(L)'
;RLVLQAQAMSEGGDIFVLEMGEPVRIVDLAQRMMVLSGVHTHIEFTGLRPGEKLHEVLVHTDRALMPTECPVVSRVNAIRPVDEDFEAWLMQLIIEARIGDHAGDNPVTRALLARMTGCCLTGEPEVTGAP
;
A
#
# COMPACT_ATOMS: atom_id res chain seq x y z
N ARG A 1 14.19 12.46 -9.33
CA ARG A 1 14.59 13.33 -8.19
C ARG A 1 13.79 13.05 -6.91
N LEU A 2 12.63 12.38 -6.98
CA LEU A 2 11.82 11.97 -5.83
C LEU A 2 12.64 11.40 -4.65
N VAL A 3 13.47 10.38 -4.89
CA VAL A 3 14.21 9.66 -3.82
C VAL A 3 15.01 10.60 -2.91
N LEU A 4 15.72 11.57 -3.50
CA LEU A 4 16.55 12.51 -2.73
C LEU A 4 15.70 13.51 -1.93
N GLN A 5 14.56 13.94 -2.49
CA GLN A 5 13.67 14.88 -1.82
C GLN A 5 12.92 14.20 -0.68
N ALA A 6 12.40 12.99 -0.91
CA ALA A 6 11.77 12.16 0.11
C ALA A 6 12.72 11.94 1.30
N GLN A 7 13.99 11.61 1.03
CA GLN A 7 14.99 11.43 2.10
C GLN A 7 15.21 12.71 2.92
N ALA A 8 15.27 13.88 2.27
CA ALA A 8 15.50 15.14 2.96
C ALA A 8 14.31 15.60 3.83
N MET A 9 13.10 15.11 3.53
CA MET A 9 11.84 15.55 4.14
C MET A 9 11.22 14.51 5.08
N SER A 10 11.72 13.27 5.05
CA SER A 10 11.16 12.15 5.80
C SER A 10 11.57 12.22 7.28
N GLU A 11 10.62 11.95 8.16
CA GLU A 11 10.85 11.74 9.60
C GLU A 11 10.79 10.26 9.98
N GLY A 12 10.30 9.41 9.06
CA GLY A 12 10.35 7.95 9.16
C GLY A 12 8.96 7.35 9.05
N GLY A 13 8.82 6.29 8.25
CA GLY A 13 7.50 5.69 7.95
C GLY A 13 6.64 6.52 6.98
N ASP A 14 7.16 7.62 6.45
CA ASP A 14 6.49 8.44 5.44
C ASP A 14 6.46 7.73 4.08
N ILE A 15 5.35 7.88 3.37
CA ILE A 15 5.20 7.44 1.98
C ILE A 15 5.04 8.67 1.10
N PHE A 16 5.86 8.78 0.07
CA PHE A 16 5.84 9.89 -0.87
C PHE A 16 5.46 9.41 -2.27
N VAL A 17 4.66 10.22 -2.96
CA VAL A 17 4.19 9.98 -4.33
C VAL A 17 4.61 11.17 -5.18
N LEU A 18 5.14 10.87 -6.38
CA LEU A 18 5.42 11.89 -7.38
C LEU A 18 4.13 12.20 -8.15
N GLU A 19 3.86 13.47 -8.40
CA GLU A 19 2.80 13.90 -9.31
C GLU A 19 3.15 13.47 -10.74
N MET A 20 2.46 12.44 -11.24
CA MET A 20 2.73 11.82 -12.55
C MET A 20 1.99 12.51 -13.72
N GLY A 21 1.14 13.50 -13.41
CA GLY A 21 0.31 14.18 -14.41
C GLY A 21 -0.79 13.29 -14.97
N GLU A 22 -1.20 13.57 -16.22
CA GLU A 22 -2.29 12.85 -16.87
C GLU A 22 -1.87 11.42 -17.30
N PRO A 23 -2.69 10.40 -17.03
CA PRO A 23 -2.45 9.04 -17.49
C PRO A 23 -2.29 8.97 -19.01
N VAL A 24 -1.32 8.17 -19.48
CA VAL A 24 -1.03 8.00 -20.91
C VAL A 24 -1.40 6.59 -21.35
N ARG A 25 -2.15 6.46 -22.44
CA ARG A 25 -2.48 5.15 -23.02
C ARG A 25 -1.25 4.53 -23.70
N ILE A 26 -1.02 3.24 -23.46
CA ILE A 26 0.11 2.50 -24.04
C ILE A 26 0.11 2.53 -25.58
N VAL A 27 -1.07 2.48 -26.21
CA VAL A 27 -1.18 2.57 -27.68
C VAL A 27 -0.68 3.92 -28.22
N ASP A 28 -1.00 5.03 -27.53
CA ASP A 28 -0.56 6.36 -27.95
C ASP A 28 0.96 6.50 -27.75
N LEU A 29 1.49 5.92 -26.67
CA LEU A 29 2.93 5.87 -26.42
C LEU A 29 3.67 5.09 -27.53
N ALA A 30 3.17 3.92 -27.90
CA ALA A 30 3.75 3.10 -28.97
C ALA A 30 3.74 3.85 -30.31
N GLN A 31 2.63 4.50 -30.67
CA GLN A 31 2.54 5.33 -31.87
C GLN A 31 3.54 6.49 -31.86
N ARG A 32 3.69 7.18 -30.72
CA ARG A 32 4.71 8.24 -30.57
C ARG A 32 6.12 7.70 -30.73
N MET A 33 6.42 6.52 -30.18
CA MET A 33 7.73 5.87 -30.34
C MET A 33 8.02 5.52 -31.80
N MET A 34 7.03 5.03 -32.55
CA MET A 34 7.16 4.77 -33.99
C MET A 34 7.50 6.04 -34.77
N VAL A 35 6.78 7.14 -34.50
CA VAL A 35 7.04 8.44 -35.14
C VAL A 35 8.44 8.96 -34.80
N LEU A 36 8.82 8.93 -33.53
CA LEU A 36 10.11 9.46 -33.06
C LEU A 36 11.31 8.62 -33.53
N SER A 37 11.14 7.31 -33.68
CA SER A 37 12.18 6.42 -34.19
C SER A 37 12.27 6.39 -35.73
N GLY A 38 11.26 6.94 -36.43
CA GLY A 38 11.15 6.85 -37.89
C GLY A 38 10.84 5.44 -38.40
N VAL A 39 10.41 4.53 -37.52
CA VAL A 39 10.10 3.14 -37.87
C VAL A 39 8.58 3.00 -38.02
N HIS A 40 8.15 2.53 -39.19
CA HIS A 40 6.75 2.25 -39.48
C HIS A 40 6.50 0.74 -39.43
N THR A 41 5.94 0.26 -38.32
CA THR A 41 5.50 -1.13 -38.13
C THR A 41 4.00 -1.21 -37.81
N HIS A 42 3.45 -2.42 -37.77
CA HIS A 42 2.09 -2.63 -37.28
C HIS A 42 2.08 -2.89 -35.77
N ILE A 43 1.06 -2.39 -35.07
CA ILE A 43 0.81 -2.69 -33.66
C ILE A 43 -0.08 -3.92 -33.60
N GLU A 44 0.41 -4.98 -32.97
CA GLU A 44 -0.35 -6.19 -32.65
C GLU A 44 -0.76 -6.18 -31.18
N PHE A 45 -2.04 -6.42 -30.90
CA PHE A 45 -2.57 -6.49 -29.55
C PHE A 45 -2.55 -7.94 -29.06
N THR A 46 -1.64 -8.24 -28.14
CA THR A 46 -1.48 -9.59 -27.58
C THR A 46 -2.37 -9.86 -26.37
N GLY A 47 -3.14 -8.86 -25.92
CA GLY A 47 -3.94 -8.94 -24.69
C GLY A 47 -3.11 -8.75 -23.42
N LEU A 48 -3.78 -8.81 -22.27
CA LEU A 48 -3.14 -8.72 -20.96
C LEU A 48 -2.53 -10.07 -20.58
N ARG A 49 -1.35 -10.04 -19.96
CA ARG A 49 -0.78 -11.23 -19.32
C ARG A 49 -1.47 -11.49 -17.98
N PRO A 50 -1.47 -12.74 -17.49
CA PRO A 50 -2.04 -13.05 -16.17
C PRO A 50 -1.41 -12.19 -15.08
N GLY A 51 -2.25 -11.48 -14.31
CA GLY A 51 -1.84 -10.59 -13.24
C GLY A 51 -1.55 -9.13 -13.65
N GLU A 52 -1.61 -8.79 -14.94
CA GLU A 52 -1.49 -7.40 -15.39
C GLU A 52 -2.77 -6.59 -15.12
N LYS A 53 -2.59 -5.31 -14.79
CA LYS A 53 -3.68 -4.36 -14.59
C LYS A 53 -3.79 -3.42 -15.78
N LEU A 54 -5.01 -3.00 -16.10
CA LEU A 54 -5.27 -2.04 -17.18
C LEU A 54 -4.94 -0.59 -16.76
N HIS A 55 -4.98 -0.30 -15.46
CA HIS A 55 -4.70 1.02 -14.90
C HIS A 55 -3.92 0.88 -13.59
N GLU A 56 -3.10 1.89 -13.30
CA GLU A 56 -2.40 2.03 -12.03
C GLU A 56 -3.26 2.77 -11.02
N VAL A 57 -3.00 2.51 -9.73
CA VAL A 57 -3.59 3.22 -8.61
C VAL A 57 -2.44 3.70 -7.73
N LEU A 58 -2.24 5.01 -7.67
CA LEU A 58 -1.15 5.61 -6.88
C LEU A 58 -1.46 5.63 -5.39
N VAL A 59 -2.72 5.91 -5.04
CA VAL A 59 -3.20 6.04 -3.66
C VAL A 59 -4.55 5.38 -3.53
N HIS A 60 -4.73 4.60 -2.47
CA HIS A 60 -5.97 3.89 -2.18
C HIS A 60 -7.03 4.86 -1.60
N THR A 61 -8.32 4.55 -1.73
CA THR A 61 -9.42 5.49 -1.41
C THR A 61 -9.48 5.89 0.07
N ASP A 62 -8.94 5.09 0.97
CA ASP A 62 -8.81 5.38 2.40
C ASP A 62 -7.66 6.34 2.74
N ARG A 63 -6.88 6.75 1.74
CA ARG A 63 -5.70 7.59 1.88
C ARG A 63 -5.84 8.90 1.10
N ALA A 64 -5.15 9.91 1.57
CA ALA A 64 -5.15 11.25 0.98
C ALA A 64 -3.72 11.72 0.70
N LEU A 65 -3.55 12.44 -0.40
CA LEU A 65 -2.32 13.14 -0.74
C LEU A 65 -2.29 14.49 -0.01
N MET A 66 -1.22 14.70 0.75
CA MET A 66 -0.91 15.93 1.45
C MET A 66 0.20 16.68 0.70
N PRO A 67 0.10 18.01 0.58
CA PRO A 67 1.14 18.80 -0.06
C PRO A 67 2.44 18.73 0.75
N THR A 68 3.56 18.92 0.06
CA THR A 68 4.88 19.05 0.68
C THR A 68 5.57 20.34 0.23
N GLU A 69 6.74 20.65 0.77
CA GLU A 69 7.55 21.80 0.33
C GLU A 69 7.96 21.71 -1.16
N CYS A 70 7.94 20.51 -1.75
CA CYS A 70 8.19 20.33 -3.17
C CYS A 70 6.85 20.19 -3.93
N PRO A 71 6.54 21.09 -4.88
CA PRO A 71 5.23 21.10 -5.55
C PRO A 71 4.88 19.82 -6.34
N VAL A 72 5.89 19.06 -6.78
CA VAL A 72 5.68 17.83 -7.57
C VAL A 72 5.71 16.56 -6.71
N VAL A 73 5.93 16.68 -5.39
CA VAL A 73 5.98 15.55 -4.47
C VAL A 73 4.89 15.73 -3.42
N SER A 74 4.05 14.72 -3.29
CA SER A 74 2.97 14.67 -2.32
C SER A 74 3.28 13.59 -1.27
N ARG A 75 2.90 13.82 -0.01
CA ARG A 75 3.01 12.84 1.08
C ARG A 75 1.67 12.14 1.27
N VAL A 76 1.66 10.83 1.41
CA VAL A 76 0.43 10.10 1.77
C VAL A 76 0.18 10.28 3.26
N ASN A 77 -1.06 10.57 3.64
CA ASN A 77 -1.43 10.65 5.06
C ASN A 77 -1.00 9.38 5.82
N ALA A 78 -0.43 9.59 7.01
CA ALA A 78 0.27 8.56 7.75
C ALA A 78 -0.57 7.28 7.90
N ILE A 79 0.10 6.12 7.82
CA ILE A 79 -0.42 4.89 8.42
C ILE A 79 -0.69 5.23 9.88
N ARG A 80 -1.87 4.84 10.40
CA ARG A 80 -2.31 5.17 11.77
C ARG A 80 -1.10 5.21 12.70
N PRO A 81 -0.88 6.32 13.44
CA PRO A 81 0.20 6.35 14.41
C PRO A 81 0.05 5.11 15.28
N VAL A 82 1.17 4.41 15.49
CA VAL A 82 1.24 3.32 16.44
C VAL A 82 0.72 3.89 17.76
N ASP A 83 -0.36 3.29 18.29
CA ASP A 83 -0.99 3.75 19.52
C ASP A 83 0.09 3.88 20.60
N GLU A 84 0.02 4.92 21.44
CA GLU A 84 1.01 5.12 22.52
C GLU A 84 1.09 3.89 23.43
N ASP A 85 -0.02 3.16 23.56
CA ASP A 85 -0.11 1.93 24.33
C ASP A 85 0.37 0.68 23.57
N PHE A 86 0.74 0.77 22.30
CA PHE A 86 1.11 -0.39 21.47
C PHE A 86 2.27 -1.19 22.08
N GLU A 87 3.29 -0.51 22.60
CA GLU A 87 4.42 -1.18 23.26
C GLU A 87 3.95 -1.95 24.50
N ALA A 88 3.02 -1.38 25.27
CA ALA A 88 2.43 -2.05 26.43
C ALA A 88 1.62 -3.28 26.01
N TRP A 89 0.82 -3.19 24.94
CA TRP A 89 0.07 -4.33 24.42
C TRP A 89 1.00 -5.41 23.86
N LEU A 90 2.07 -5.02 23.17
CA LEU A 90 3.05 -5.94 22.62
C LEU A 90 3.80 -6.67 23.75
N MET A 91 4.23 -5.95 24.78
CA MET A 91 4.85 -6.56 25.96
C MET A 91 3.90 -7.55 26.65
N GLN A 92 2.64 -7.17 26.85
CA GLN A 92 1.65 -8.08 27.43
C GLN A 92 1.45 -9.31 26.56
N LEU A 93 1.34 -9.14 25.25
CA LEU A 93 1.17 -10.25 24.30
C LEU A 93 2.35 -11.23 24.36
N ILE A 94 3.58 -10.72 24.43
CA ILE A 94 4.79 -11.56 24.56
C ILE A 94 4.78 -12.34 25.88
N ILE A 95 4.33 -11.72 26.98
CA ILE A 95 4.23 -12.37 28.29
C ILE A 95 3.19 -13.49 28.23
N GLU A 96 1.98 -13.21 27.75
CA GLU A 96 0.88 -14.18 27.67
C GLU A 96 1.21 -15.35 26.73
N ALA A 97 1.83 -15.07 25.58
CA ALA A 97 2.27 -16.11 24.66
C ALA A 97 3.30 -17.04 25.31
N ARG A 98 4.16 -16.52 26.20
CA ARG A 98 5.20 -17.29 26.90
C ARG A 98 4.69 -18.07 28.11
N ILE A 99 3.61 -17.60 28.75
CA ILE A 99 2.96 -18.31 29.87
C ILE A 99 2.18 -19.55 29.39
N GLY A 100 1.90 -19.64 28.08
CA GLY A 100 1.52 -20.88 27.43
C GLY A 100 0.20 -20.75 26.68
N ASP A 101 0.25 -20.20 25.48
CA ASP A 101 -0.84 -20.31 24.50
C ASP A 101 -0.64 -21.56 23.62
N HIS A 102 -0.41 -22.72 24.25
CA HIS A 102 -0.12 -23.96 23.52
C HIS A 102 -1.30 -24.48 22.69
N ALA A 103 -2.52 -24.02 22.98
CA ALA A 103 -3.73 -24.36 22.25
C ALA A 103 -4.13 -23.29 21.20
N GLY A 104 -3.48 -22.12 21.17
CA GLY A 104 -3.80 -21.00 20.26
C GLY A 104 -5.14 -20.33 20.56
N ASP A 105 -5.66 -20.47 21.78
CA ASP A 105 -7.01 -20.04 22.15
C ASP A 105 -7.03 -19.16 23.40
N ASN A 106 -5.88 -18.68 23.88
CA ASN A 106 -5.82 -17.75 25.02
C ASN A 106 -6.67 -16.49 24.71
N PRO A 107 -7.74 -16.24 25.50
CA PRO A 107 -8.65 -15.12 25.25
C PRO A 107 -7.97 -13.76 25.40
N VAL A 108 -6.92 -13.66 26.24
CA VAL A 108 -6.14 -12.45 26.43
C VAL A 108 -5.29 -12.16 25.20
N THR A 109 -4.59 -13.17 24.66
CA THR A 109 -3.82 -13.05 23.42
C THR A 109 -4.73 -12.60 22.27
N ARG A 110 -5.91 -13.20 22.13
CA ARG A 110 -6.88 -12.85 21.09
C ARG A 110 -7.42 -11.44 21.21
N ALA A 111 -7.75 -11.01 22.44
CA ALA A 111 -8.20 -9.65 22.70
C ALA A 111 -7.11 -8.61 22.40
N LEU A 112 -5.85 -8.89 22.77
CA LEU A 112 -4.70 -8.03 22.48
C LEU A 112 -4.46 -7.93 20.97
N LEU A 113 -4.45 -9.05 20.25
CA LEU A 113 -4.31 -9.05 18.79
C LEU A 113 -5.46 -8.31 18.10
N ALA A 114 -6.70 -8.52 18.54
CA ALA A 114 -7.86 -7.83 17.98
C ALA A 114 -7.78 -6.31 18.18
N ARG A 115 -7.31 -5.88 19.37
CA ARG A 115 -7.08 -4.47 19.69
C ARG A 115 -5.94 -3.86 18.86
N MET A 116 -4.83 -4.58 18.66
CA MET A 116 -3.68 -4.13 17.86
C MET A 116 -3.98 -4.07 16.36
N THR A 117 -4.76 -5.01 15.84
CA THR A 117 -5.08 -5.10 14.40
C THR A 117 -6.34 -4.34 14.02
N GLY A 118 -7.15 -3.91 15.00
CA GLY A 118 -8.46 -3.31 14.76
C GLY A 118 -9.48 -4.28 14.15
N CYS A 119 -9.20 -5.58 14.15
CA CYS A 119 -10.05 -6.62 13.57
C CYS A 119 -10.53 -7.58 14.65
N CYS A 120 -11.82 -7.95 14.65
CA CYS A 120 -12.32 -8.98 15.54
C CYS A 120 -11.84 -10.35 15.05
N LEU A 121 -10.93 -11.00 15.78
CA LEU A 121 -10.48 -12.36 15.50
C LEU A 121 -11.51 -13.39 16.01
N THR A 122 -12.73 -13.31 15.49
CA THR A 122 -13.73 -14.37 15.66
C THR A 122 -13.54 -15.36 14.51
N GLY A 123 -13.21 -16.62 14.84
CA GLY A 123 -12.99 -17.68 13.86
C GLY A 123 -14.27 -18.14 13.17
N GLU A 124 -14.86 -17.29 12.33
CA GLU A 124 -15.84 -17.70 11.33
C GLU A 124 -15.15 -17.78 9.95
N PRO A 125 -15.40 -18.84 9.16
CA PRO A 125 -14.82 -18.93 7.82
C PRO A 125 -15.49 -17.87 6.94
N GLU A 126 -14.74 -16.85 6.53
CA GLU A 126 -15.15 -15.93 5.46
C GLU A 126 -15.21 -16.71 4.13
N VAL A 127 -16.35 -17.38 3.91
CA VAL A 127 -16.81 -17.72 2.57
C VAL A 127 -17.46 -16.46 2.04
N THR A 128 -16.71 -15.64 1.31
CA THR A 128 -17.31 -14.76 0.32
C THR A 128 -16.31 -14.56 -0.81
N GLY A 129 -16.43 -15.44 -1.80
CA GLY A 129 -16.08 -15.06 -3.16
C GLY A 129 -16.93 -13.84 -3.55
N ALA A 130 -16.28 -12.87 -4.17
CA ALA A 130 -16.96 -11.79 -4.86
C ALA A 130 -16.23 -11.56 -6.19
N PRO A 131 -16.97 -11.03 -7.18
CA PRO A 131 -16.92 -11.43 -8.60
C PRO A 131 -15.77 -10.86 -9.42
#